data_AF-E5CF45-F1
#
_entry.id   AF-E5CF45-F1
#
_cell.length_a   1.000
_cell.length_b   1.000
_cell.length_c   1.000
_cell.angle_alpha   90.00
_cell.angle_beta   90.00
_cell.angle_gamma   90.00
#
_symmetry.space_group_name_H-M   'P 1'
#
loop_
_entity.id
_entity.type
_entity.pdbx_description
1 polymer ?
#
loop_
_entity_poly.entity_id
_entity_poly.type
_entity_poly.pdbx_seq_one_letter_code
_entity_poly.pdbx_strand_id
1 'polypeptide(L)'
;PDPDNRIFNRYASNYLDESNEPLYPFGYGLSYTDFVYSDLQISSETLPKNGELTVSVTVTNKGNYDGYETVQLYLRDIYAEIARPVKELKGFERIFLKSGESRDINFVITENDLKFYNSGLEYIYEPGEFDVMVGSNSRDVQTKRFKVE
;
A
#
# COMPACT_ATOMS: atom_id res chain seq x y z
N PRO A 1 -4.05 7.96 -14.40
CA PRO A 1 -3.71 6.85 -15.32
C PRO A 1 -2.76 7.37 -16.40
N ASP A 2 -1.48 7.07 -16.26
CA ASP A 2 -0.45 7.47 -17.22
C ASP A 2 -0.57 6.57 -18.47
N PRO A 3 -0.92 7.12 -19.65
CA PRO A 3 -1.14 6.32 -20.83
C PRO A 3 0.22 6.01 -21.46
N ASP A 4 0.80 4.90 -21.03
CA ASP A 4 2.03 4.29 -21.55
C ASP A 4 3.34 5.02 -21.19
N ASN A 5 3.91 4.65 -20.04
CA ASN A 5 5.21 5.10 -19.53
C ASN A 5 6.44 4.72 -20.39
N ARG A 6 6.21 4.07 -21.53
CA ARG A 6 7.23 3.71 -22.52
C ARG A 6 7.36 4.71 -23.67
N ILE A 7 6.45 5.68 -23.75
CA ILE A 7 6.46 6.71 -24.78
C ILE A 7 6.79 8.05 -24.12
N PHE A 8 7.85 8.70 -24.59
CA PHE A 8 8.21 10.03 -24.13
C PHE A 8 7.02 11.01 -24.28
N ASN A 9 6.77 11.79 -23.23
CA ASN A 9 5.72 12.78 -23.21
C ASN A 9 6.32 14.11 -22.77
N ARG A 10 6.41 15.04 -23.71
CA ARG A 10 7.00 16.37 -23.51
C ARG A 10 6.42 17.14 -22.32
N TYR A 11 5.19 16.85 -21.92
CA TYR A 11 4.48 17.53 -20.83
C TYR A 11 4.41 16.71 -19.54
N ALA A 12 5.11 15.57 -19.48
CA ALA A 12 5.24 14.73 -18.28
C ALA A 12 6.66 14.80 -17.71
N SER A 13 6.81 14.40 -16.45
CA SER A 13 8.12 14.22 -15.82
C SER A 13 8.69 12.85 -16.19
N ASN A 14 9.19 12.67 -17.41
CA ASN A 14 9.76 11.42 -17.89
C ASN A 14 11.09 11.57 -18.67
N TYR A 15 11.82 10.47 -18.78
CA TYR A 15 13.04 10.40 -19.59
C TYR A 15 12.71 10.32 -21.09
N LEU A 16 13.67 10.69 -21.94
CA LEU A 16 13.50 10.73 -23.40
C LEU A 16 13.61 9.34 -24.05
N ASP A 17 14.46 8.49 -23.49
CA ASP A 17 14.98 7.28 -24.11
C ASP A 17 14.90 6.03 -23.21
N GLU A 18 14.40 6.18 -21.98
CA GLU A 18 14.23 5.09 -21.03
C GLU A 18 12.91 5.19 -20.26
N SER A 19 12.45 4.06 -19.73
CA SER A 19 11.28 3.99 -18.85
C SER A 19 11.57 4.63 -17.49
N ASN A 20 10.58 5.34 -16.95
CA ASN A 20 10.64 5.87 -15.59
C ASN A 20 10.39 4.82 -14.49
N GLU A 21 9.84 3.65 -14.85
CA GLU A 21 9.59 2.58 -13.90
C GLU A 21 10.90 2.00 -13.35
N PRO A 22 10.96 1.69 -12.04
CA PRO A 22 12.08 0.94 -11.51
C PRO A 22 12.11 -0.46 -12.12
N LEU A 23 13.30 -0.99 -12.37
CA LEU A 23 13.47 -2.36 -12.82
C LEU A 23 12.84 -3.36 -11.83
N TYR A 24 13.04 -3.11 -10.53
CA TYR A 24 12.42 -3.83 -9.43
C TYR A 24 11.89 -2.82 -8.40
N PRO A 25 10.56 -2.78 -8.14
CA PRO A 25 10.00 -1.85 -7.17
C PRO A 25 10.40 -2.23 -5.73
N PHE A 26 10.21 -1.29 -4.80
CA PHE A 26 10.43 -1.56 -3.39
C PHE A 26 9.55 -2.72 -2.91
N GLY A 27 10.11 -3.60 -2.08
CA GLY A 27 9.42 -4.80 -1.58
C GLY A 27 9.27 -5.92 -2.61
N TYR A 28 9.82 -5.78 -3.82
CA TYR A 28 9.75 -6.84 -4.84
C TYR A 28 10.55 -8.08 -4.45
N GLY A 29 9.90 -9.24 -4.53
CA GLY A 29 10.52 -10.54 -4.34
C GLY A 29 9.63 -11.61 -4.97
N LEU A 30 10.24 -12.50 -5.75
CA LEU A 30 9.55 -13.67 -6.28
C LEU A 30 9.63 -14.83 -5.29
N SER A 31 8.71 -15.76 -5.43
CA SER A 31 8.69 -17.03 -4.70
C SER A 31 8.67 -18.20 -5.68
N TYR A 32 9.03 -19.39 -5.21
CA TYR A 32 8.83 -20.63 -5.96
C TYR A 32 7.38 -21.14 -5.88
N THR A 33 6.54 -20.51 -5.07
CA THR A 33 5.10 -20.76 -4.98
C THR A 33 4.30 -19.49 -5.27
N ASP A 34 3.02 -19.63 -5.58
CA ASP A 34 2.14 -18.53 -5.96
C ASP A 34 1.23 -18.13 -4.81
N PHE A 35 1.30 -16.87 -4.39
CA PHE A 35 0.42 -16.28 -3.39
C PHE A 35 -0.66 -15.44 -4.06
N VAL A 36 -1.91 -15.64 -3.64
CA VAL A 36 -3.07 -14.89 -4.13
C VAL A 36 -3.72 -14.15 -2.97
N TYR A 37 -4.05 -12.89 -3.22
CA TYR A 37 -4.71 -12.01 -2.27
C TYR A 37 -6.20 -11.93 -2.60
N SER A 38 -7.06 -12.01 -1.59
CA SER A 38 -8.49 -11.71 -1.72
C SER A 38 -8.74 -10.23 -1.91
N ASP A 39 -9.99 -9.82 -2.13
CA ASP A 39 -10.37 -8.41 -2.16
C ASP A 39 -10.05 -7.72 -0.82
N LEU A 40 -9.38 -6.57 -0.90
CA LEU A 40 -9.06 -5.72 0.24
C LEU A 40 -10.32 -5.20 0.93
N GLN A 41 -10.44 -5.43 2.24
CA GLN A 41 -11.54 -4.96 3.09
C GLN A 41 -11.05 -3.90 4.08
N ILE A 42 -11.93 -2.96 4.40
CA ILE A 42 -11.74 -1.96 5.46
C ILE A 42 -12.96 -2.01 6.40
N SER A 43 -12.76 -1.87 7.70
CA SER A 43 -13.83 -1.98 8.69
C SER A 43 -14.84 -0.83 8.63
N SER A 44 -14.45 0.31 8.07
CA SER A 44 -15.27 1.52 7.92
C SER A 44 -14.73 2.37 6.77
N GLU A 45 -15.58 3.20 6.15
CA GLU A 45 -15.14 4.22 5.18
C GLU A 45 -14.63 5.51 5.85
N THR A 46 -14.78 5.59 7.19
CA THR A 46 -14.32 6.73 8.00
C THR A 46 -13.56 6.23 9.22
N LEU A 47 -12.37 6.79 9.45
CA LEU A 47 -11.61 6.66 10.70
C LEU A 47 -12.04 7.78 11.66
N PRO A 48 -12.71 7.47 12.77
CA PRO A 48 -13.11 8.48 13.74
C PRO A 48 -11.91 8.95 14.57
N LYS A 49 -12.02 10.16 15.12
CA LYS A 49 -11.02 10.71 16.03
C LYS A 49 -10.80 9.81 17.25
N ASN A 50 -9.54 9.51 17.56
CA ASN A 50 -9.05 8.54 18.53
C ASN A 50 -9.56 7.10 18.30
N GLY A 51 -9.99 6.78 17.08
CA GLY A 51 -10.43 5.45 16.70
C GLY A 51 -9.36 4.64 15.99
N GLU A 52 -9.80 3.48 15.50
CA GLU A 52 -8.99 2.55 14.75
C GLU A 52 -9.74 2.10 13.49
N LEU A 53 -9.01 1.87 12.41
CA LEU A 53 -9.50 1.29 11.18
C LEU A 53 -8.79 -0.03 10.93
N THR A 54 -9.54 -1.13 10.85
CA THR A 54 -8.99 -2.44 10.52
C THR A 54 -9.00 -2.62 9.01
N VAL A 55 -7.86 -3.00 8.46
CA VAL A 55 -7.65 -3.32 7.06
C VAL A 55 -7.33 -4.80 6.97
N SER A 56 -8.11 -5.55 6.18
CA SER A 56 -7.94 -7.00 6.10
C SER A 56 -7.87 -7.53 4.68
N VAL A 57 -7.05 -8.58 4.53
CA VAL A 57 -6.92 -9.35 3.30
C VAL A 57 -6.61 -10.80 3.65
N THR A 58 -7.23 -11.73 2.94
CA THR A 58 -6.87 -13.15 3.02
C THR A 58 -5.76 -13.43 2.00
N VAL A 59 -4.67 -14.03 2.45
CA VAL A 59 -3.59 -14.50 1.56
C VAL A 59 -3.62 -16.02 1.51
N THR A 60 -3.69 -16.55 0.29
CA THR A 60 -3.71 -17.99 0.02
C THR A 60 -2.47 -18.39 -0.76
N ASN A 61 -1.75 -19.41 -0.30
CA ASN A 61 -0.73 -20.07 -1.10
C ASN A 61 -1.40 -21.07 -2.06
N LYS A 62 -1.47 -20.74 -3.35
CA LYS A 62 -2.07 -21.58 -4.40
C LYS A 62 -1.05 -22.37 -5.22
N GLY A 63 0.24 -22.20 -4.97
CA GLY A 63 1.27 -22.97 -5.67
C GLY A 63 1.56 -24.31 -5.00
N ASN A 64 2.56 -25.02 -5.53
CA ASN A 64 2.88 -26.40 -5.17
C ASN A 64 3.90 -26.54 -4.03
N TYR A 65 4.40 -25.43 -3.49
CA TYR A 65 5.44 -25.44 -2.46
C TYR A 65 5.01 -24.61 -1.25
N ASP A 66 5.49 -25.01 -0.08
CA ASP A 66 5.37 -24.19 1.11
C ASP A 66 6.30 -22.96 0.97
N GLY A 67 5.92 -21.82 1.53
CA GLY A 67 6.71 -20.61 1.34
C GLY A 67 6.38 -19.48 2.31
N TYR A 68 7.25 -18.46 2.27
CA TYR A 68 7.02 -17.20 2.95
C TYR A 68 6.53 -16.14 1.97
N GLU A 69 5.59 -15.31 2.44
CA GLU A 69 5.12 -14.10 1.76
C GLU A 69 5.25 -12.91 2.71
N THR A 70 5.58 -11.73 2.19
CA THR A 70 5.62 -10.47 2.97
C THR A 70 4.54 -9.53 2.49
N VAL A 71 3.43 -9.51 3.22
CA VAL A 71 2.28 -8.65 2.96
C VAL A 71 2.60 -7.23 3.42
N GLN A 72 2.43 -6.24 2.56
CA GLN A 72 2.84 -4.85 2.82
C GLN A 72 1.64 -3.92 2.80
N LEU A 73 1.54 -3.04 3.80
CA LEU A 73 0.53 -1.99 3.94
C LEU A 73 1.16 -0.62 3.66
N TYR A 74 0.56 0.12 2.75
CA TYR A 74 0.95 1.48 2.41
C TYR A 74 -0.21 2.45 2.62
N LEU A 75 0.13 3.69 2.99
CA LEU A 75 -0.81 4.81 3.00
C LEU A 75 -0.37 5.90 2.04
N ARG A 76 -1.36 6.61 1.49
CA ARG A 76 -1.18 7.84 0.75
C ARG A 76 -2.18 8.86 1.24
N ASP A 77 -1.68 10.01 1.62
CA ASP A 77 -2.46 11.21 1.88
C ASP A 77 -2.77 11.90 0.55
N ILE A 78 -4.06 12.07 0.21
CA ILE A 78 -4.49 12.58 -1.09
C ILE A 78 -4.41 14.11 -1.15
N TYR A 79 -4.66 14.78 -0.04
CA TYR A 79 -4.70 16.23 0.06
C TYR A 79 -4.04 16.65 1.37
N ALA A 80 -2.86 17.27 1.25
CA ALA A 80 -2.14 17.84 2.37
C ALA A 80 -1.55 19.20 1.99
N GLU A 81 -1.25 20.02 3.00
CA GLU A 81 -0.62 21.33 2.82
C GLU A 81 0.72 21.23 2.07
N ILE A 82 1.49 20.18 2.35
CA ILE A 82 2.75 19.87 1.68
C ILE A 82 2.60 18.67 0.75
N ALA A 83 3.38 18.63 -0.33
CA ALA A 83 3.40 17.47 -1.21
C ALA A 83 3.82 16.20 -0.42
N ARG A 84 2.90 15.24 -0.32
CA ARG A 84 3.12 13.96 0.37
C ARG A 84 3.61 12.89 -0.62
N PRO A 85 4.38 11.88 -0.17
CA PRO A 85 4.78 10.78 -1.02
C PRO A 85 3.56 10.06 -1.62
N VAL A 86 3.72 9.53 -2.83
CA VAL A 86 2.65 8.77 -3.51
C VAL A 86 2.24 7.51 -2.74
N LYS A 87 3.13 6.94 -1.92
CA LYS A 87 2.91 5.82 -1.00
C LYS A 87 3.96 5.86 0.11
N GLU A 88 3.57 5.58 1.35
CA GLU A 88 4.45 5.39 2.51
C GLU A 88 4.16 4.02 3.14
N LEU A 89 5.18 3.18 3.38
CA LEU A 89 4.99 1.90 4.08
C LEU A 89 4.66 2.17 5.55
N LYS A 90 3.55 1.59 6.04
CA LYS A 90 3.10 1.74 7.44
C LYS A 90 3.10 0.45 8.23
N GLY A 91 3.03 -0.69 7.54
CA GLY A 91 3.09 -2.00 8.18
C GLY A 91 3.48 -3.09 7.20
N PHE A 92 3.97 -4.21 7.73
CA PHE A 92 4.14 -5.42 6.96
C PHE A 92 4.02 -6.64 7.87
N GLU A 93 3.57 -7.76 7.30
CA GLU A 93 3.53 -9.05 7.98
C GLU A 93 4.18 -10.11 7.11
N ARG A 94 5.16 -10.81 7.68
CA ARG A 94 5.79 -11.96 7.01
C ARG A 94 5.15 -13.25 7.50
N ILE A 95 4.49 -13.96 6.59
CA ILE A 95 3.73 -15.16 6.90
C ILE A 95 4.33 -16.38 6.21
N PHE A 96 4.28 -17.52 6.89
CA PHE A 96 4.56 -18.83 6.30
C PHE A 96 3.24 -19.53 6.03
N LEU A 97 3.05 -20.03 4.81
CA LEU A 97 1.86 -20.79 4.40
C LEU A 97 2.29 -22.07 3.71
N LYS A 98 1.67 -23.19 4.11
CA LYS A 98 1.75 -24.43 3.34
C LYS A 98 1.01 -24.31 2.02
N SER A 99 1.34 -25.16 1.05
CA SER A 99 0.55 -25.28 -0.18
C SER A 99 -0.94 -25.52 0.15
N GLY A 100 -1.82 -24.67 -0.38
CA GLY A 100 -3.26 -24.68 -0.13
C GLY A 100 -3.72 -23.94 1.15
N GLU A 101 -2.81 -23.49 2.01
CA GLU A 101 -3.16 -22.76 3.24
C GLU A 101 -3.59 -21.32 2.91
N SER A 102 -4.56 -20.82 3.68
CA SER A 102 -4.99 -19.42 3.67
C SER A 102 -4.86 -18.81 5.05
N ARG A 103 -4.52 -17.53 5.12
CA ARG A 103 -4.46 -16.77 6.37
C ARG A 103 -5.04 -15.38 6.20
N ASP A 104 -5.84 -14.97 7.17
CA ASP A 104 -6.35 -13.60 7.26
C ASP A 104 -5.30 -12.70 7.91
N ILE A 105 -4.95 -11.64 7.20
CA ILE A 105 -4.00 -10.62 7.62
C ILE A 105 -4.78 -9.38 7.98
N ASN A 106 -4.50 -8.84 9.16
CA ASN A 106 -5.23 -7.70 9.71
C ASN A 106 -4.23 -6.64 10.14
N PHE A 107 -4.30 -5.47 9.52
CA PHE A 107 -3.58 -4.28 9.96
C PHE A 107 -4.54 -3.33 10.67
N VAL A 108 -4.05 -2.66 11.70
CA VAL A 108 -4.79 -1.62 12.41
C VAL A 108 -4.13 -0.29 12.10
N ILE A 109 -4.92 0.63 11.54
CA ILE A 109 -4.50 2.01 11.29
C ILE A 109 -5.06 2.88 12.40
N THR A 110 -4.18 3.70 12.97
CA THR A 110 -4.49 4.70 13.99
C THR A 110 -4.11 6.09 13.48
N GLU A 111 -4.51 7.14 14.19
CA GLU A 111 -4.09 8.51 13.86
C GLU A 111 -2.57 8.68 13.82
N ASN A 112 -1.81 7.91 14.61
CA ASN A 112 -0.35 8.03 14.62
C ASN A 112 0.29 7.60 13.30
N ASP A 113 -0.35 6.71 12.56
CA ASP A 113 0.10 6.25 11.24
C ASP A 113 -0.10 7.31 10.16
N LEU A 114 -1.03 8.25 10.40
CA LEU A 114 -1.39 9.33 9.49
C LEU A 114 -0.52 10.57 9.66
N LYS A 115 0.14 10.71 10.82
CA LYS A 115 0.91 11.90 11.16
C LYS A 115 2.14 12.08 10.26
N PHE A 116 2.44 13.33 9.98
CA PHE A 116 3.62 13.79 9.26
C PHE A 116 4.12 15.11 9.85
N TYR A 117 5.33 15.52 9.46
CA TYR A 117 5.87 16.83 9.83
C TYR A 117 5.47 17.88 8.80
N ASN A 118 4.72 18.90 9.23
CA ASN A 118 4.37 20.03 8.37
C ASN A 118 5.57 21.00 8.18
N SER A 119 5.35 22.10 7.46
CA SER A 119 6.37 23.15 7.23
C SER A 119 6.90 23.80 8.52
N GLY A 120 6.08 23.79 9.59
CA GLY A 120 6.42 24.26 10.93
C GLY A 120 7.13 23.22 11.83
N LEU A 121 7.40 22.02 11.32
CA LEU A 121 7.96 20.87 12.06
C LEU A 121 7.03 20.34 13.16
N GLU A 122 5.73 20.56 13.02
CA GLU A 122 4.71 20.00 13.90
C GLU A 122 4.33 18.59 13.41
N TYR A 123 4.26 17.63 14.33
CA TYR A 123 3.91 16.25 14.01
C TYR A 123 2.39 16.03 14.12
N ILE A 124 1.68 16.25 13.02
CA ILE A 124 0.22 16.30 12.96
C ILE A 124 -0.31 15.47 11.79
N TYR A 125 -1.61 15.17 11.80
CA TYR A 125 -2.34 14.71 10.62
C TYR A 125 -3.41 15.74 10.28
N GLU A 126 -3.79 15.82 9.01
CA GLU A 126 -4.87 16.69 8.54
C GLU A 126 -6.10 15.84 8.23
N PRO A 127 -7.32 16.25 8.65
CA PRO A 127 -8.55 15.58 8.23
C PRO A 127 -8.67 15.62 6.70
N GLY A 128 -9.08 14.50 6.10
CA GLY A 128 -9.01 14.37 4.65
C GLY A 128 -9.26 12.95 4.13
N GLU A 129 -8.89 12.72 2.87
CA GLU A 129 -8.98 11.42 2.23
C GLU A 129 -7.62 10.73 2.20
N PHE A 130 -7.62 9.45 2.56
CA PHE A 130 -6.44 8.60 2.50
C PHE A 130 -6.72 7.38 1.62
N ASP A 131 -5.77 7.05 0.76
CA ASP A 131 -5.74 5.75 0.12
C ASP A 131 -4.96 4.78 1.03
N VAL A 132 -5.57 3.64 1.33
CA VAL A 132 -4.91 2.48 1.91
C VAL A 132 -4.65 1.44 0.85
N MET A 133 -3.44 0.89 0.84
CA MET A 133 -3.01 -0.05 -0.17
C MET A 133 -2.36 -1.28 0.46
N VAL A 134 -2.71 -2.46 -0.04
CA VAL A 134 -2.12 -3.73 0.41
C VAL A 134 -1.69 -4.56 -0.79
N GLY A 135 -0.50 -5.13 -0.74
CA GLY A 135 0.01 -6.00 -1.78
C GLY A 135 1.34 -6.66 -1.44
N SER A 136 1.90 -7.37 -2.42
CA SER A 136 3.16 -8.11 -2.30
C SER A 136 4.40 -7.24 -2.55
N ASN A 137 4.25 -6.06 -3.14
CA ASN A 137 5.29 -5.06 -3.31
C ASN A 137 4.69 -3.66 -3.49
N SER A 138 5.51 -2.61 -3.58
CA SER A 138 5.01 -1.23 -3.64
C SER A 138 4.24 -0.87 -4.92
N ARG A 139 4.40 -1.65 -6.00
CA ARG A 139 3.71 -1.43 -7.28
C ARG A 139 2.40 -2.22 -7.34
N ASP A 140 2.47 -3.51 -7.05
CA ASP A 140 1.39 -4.47 -7.25
C ASP A 140 0.51 -4.53 -5.99
N VAL A 141 -0.41 -3.56 -5.86
CA VAL A 141 -1.27 -3.38 -4.68
C VAL A 141 -2.74 -3.23 -5.05
N GLN A 142 -3.62 -3.69 -4.16
CA GLN A 142 -5.02 -3.28 -4.13
C GLN A 142 -5.15 -1.98 -3.36
N THR A 143 -6.13 -1.14 -3.70
CA THR A 143 -6.34 0.17 -3.07
C THR A 143 -7.79 0.34 -2.66
N LYS A 144 -8.00 0.87 -1.45
CA LYS A 144 -9.28 1.38 -0.96
C LYS A 144 -9.08 2.79 -0.44
N ARG A 145 -10.16 3.56 -0.36
CA ARG A 145 -10.16 4.92 0.16
C ARG A 145 -10.99 5.00 1.43
N PHE A 146 -10.52 5.77 2.39
CA PHE A 146 -11.26 6.13 3.60
C PHE A 146 -11.06 7.61 3.93
N LYS A 147 -11.94 8.14 4.76
CA LYS A 147 -11.91 9.52 5.26
C LYS A 147 -11.44 9.55 6.71
N VAL A 148 -10.77 10.64 7.09
CA VAL A 148 -10.32 10.87 8.45
C VAL A 148 -10.96 12.17 8.93
N GLU A 149 -11.56 12.13 10.13
CA GLU A 149 -12.21 13.27 10.78
C GLU A 149 -11.33 13.96 11.85
#